data_AF-A0A376P5J7-F1
#
_entry.id   AF-A0A376P5J7-F1
#
_cell.length_a   1.000
_cell.length_b   1.000
_cell.length_c   1.000
_cell.angle_alpha   90.00
_cell.angle_beta   90.00
_cell.angle_gamma   90.00
#
_symmetry.space_group_name_H-M   'P 1'
#
loop_
_entity.id
_entity.type
_entity.pdbx_description
1 polymer ?
#
loop_
_entity_poly.entity_id
_entity_poly.type
_entity_poly.pdbx_seq_one_letter_code
_entity_poly.pdbx_strand_id
1 'polypeptide(L)'
;MKQRLLAIQQLGRDYMAAGLYDRAEDMFNQLTDETDFRIGALQQLLQIYQATSEWQKAIDVAERLVKLGKDKQRVEIAHFYCELALQHMASDDLDRAMTLLKKGAAGR
;
A
#
# COMPACT_ATOMS: atom_id res chain seq x y z
N MET A 1 -5.47 -10.45 24.69
CA MET A 1 -4.99 -9.56 23.61
C MET A 1 -4.84 -10.29 22.27
N LYS A 2 -4.04 -11.36 22.16
CA LYS A 2 -3.77 -12.07 20.90
C LYS A 2 -5.00 -12.58 20.12
N GLN A 3 -6.03 -13.11 20.82
CA GLN A 3 -7.27 -13.56 20.17
C GLN A 3 -8.03 -12.41 19.47
N ARG A 4 -8.01 -11.20 20.04
CA ARG A 4 -8.62 -10.01 19.42
C ARG A 4 -7.93 -9.66 18.11
N LEU A 5 -6.59 -9.67 18.10
CA LEU A 5 -5.81 -9.35 16.89
C LEU A 5 -6.02 -10.38 15.77
N LEU A 6 -6.13 -11.66 16.12
CA LEU A 6 -6.49 -12.72 15.17
C LEU A 6 -7.89 -12.52 14.59
N ALA A 7 -8.87 -12.14 15.42
CA ALA A 7 -10.21 -11.84 14.95
C ALA A 7 -10.23 -10.64 13.99
N ILE A 8 -9.48 -9.58 14.28
CA ILE A 8 -9.34 -8.41 13.39
C ILE A 8 -8.71 -8.83 12.06
N GLN A 9 -7.65 -9.64 12.09
CA GLN A 9 -7.01 -10.15 10.87
C GLN A 9 -7.98 -10.98 10.02
N GLN A 10 -8.78 -11.84 10.65
CA GLN A 10 -9.74 -12.67 9.94
C GLN A 10 -10.86 -11.82 9.31
N LEU A 11 -11.42 -10.85 10.05
CA LEU A 11 -12.41 -9.92 9.51
C LEU A 11 -11.88 -9.14 8.30
N GLY A 12 -10.63 -8.66 8.36
CA GLY A 12 -9.99 -8.00 7.23
C GLY A 12 -9.92 -8.88 5.99
N ARG A 13 -9.59 -10.17 6.16
CA ARG A 13 -9.57 -11.15 5.06
C ARG A 13 -10.96 -11.45 4.51
N ASP A 14 -11.96 -11.54 5.38
CA ASP A 14 -13.34 -11.78 4.97
C ASP A 14 -13.88 -10.59 4.16
N TYR A 15 -13.57 -9.35 4.58
CA TYR A 15 -13.88 -8.15 3.80
C TYR A 15 -13.15 -8.09 2.46
N MET A 16 -11.87 -8.48 2.41
CA MET A 16 -11.12 -8.61 1.14
C MET A 16 -11.79 -9.59 0.18
N ALA A 17 -12.17 -10.77 0.67
CA ALA A 17 -12.84 -11.79 -0.14
C ALA A 17 -14.21 -11.32 -0.66
N ALA A 18 -14.88 -10.43 0.08
CA ALA A 18 -16.13 -9.80 -0.32
C ALA A 18 -15.96 -8.54 -1.19
N GLY A 19 -14.74 -8.08 -1.47
CA GLY A 19 -14.46 -6.85 -2.20
C GLY A 19 -14.79 -5.56 -1.43
N LEU A 20 -14.98 -5.64 -0.11
CA LEU A 20 -15.30 -4.51 0.76
C LEU A 20 -14.01 -3.84 1.26
N TYR A 21 -13.29 -3.19 0.34
CA TYR A 21 -11.93 -2.69 0.58
C TYR A 21 -11.82 -1.68 1.71
N ASP A 22 -12.73 -0.71 1.81
CA ASP A 22 -12.71 0.29 2.90
C ASP A 22 -12.75 -0.37 4.28
N ARG A 23 -13.62 -1.38 4.44
CA ARG A 23 -13.75 -2.12 5.71
C ARG A 23 -12.54 -3.01 5.98
N ALA A 24 -11.95 -3.58 4.94
CA ALA A 24 -10.71 -4.34 5.07
C ALA A 24 -9.55 -3.45 5.50
N GLU A 25 -9.43 -2.25 4.91
CA GLU A 25 -8.42 -1.23 5.25
C GLU A 25 -8.51 -0.87 6.74
N ASP A 26 -9.72 -0.58 7.25
CA ASP A 26 -9.95 -0.27 8.66
C ASP A 26 -9.47 -1.39 9.61
N MET A 27 -9.67 -2.66 9.23
CA MET A 27 -9.22 -3.79 10.03
C MET A 27 -7.70 -3.92 10.01
N PHE A 28 -7.07 -3.82 8.84
CA PHE A 28 -5.62 -3.97 8.74
C PHE A 28 -4.86 -2.79 9.35
N ASN A 29 -5.38 -1.57 9.28
CA ASN A 29 -4.76 -0.40 9.92
C ASN A 29 -4.57 -0.60 11.43
N GLN A 30 -5.55 -1.19 12.12
CA GLN A 30 -5.46 -1.52 13.55
C GLN A 30 -4.33 -2.51 13.89
N LEU A 31 -3.84 -3.27 12.92
CA LEU A 31 -2.78 -4.26 13.10
C LEU A 31 -1.38 -3.73 12.77
N THR A 32 -1.26 -2.53 12.19
CA THR A 32 0.03 -2.03 11.71
C THR A 32 1.00 -1.67 12.83
N ASP A 33 0.53 -1.41 14.04
CA ASP A 33 1.38 -1.13 15.19
C ASP A 33 1.74 -2.38 15.99
N GLU A 34 1.09 -3.51 15.73
CA GLU A 34 1.30 -4.77 16.45
C GLU A 34 2.46 -5.56 15.83
N THR A 35 3.57 -5.72 16.56
CA THR A 35 4.83 -6.29 16.05
C THR A 35 4.64 -7.60 15.28
N ASP A 36 3.85 -8.54 15.81
CA ASP A 36 3.61 -9.86 15.21
C ASP A 36 2.72 -9.82 13.95
N PHE A 37 1.93 -8.76 13.77
CA PHE A 37 0.94 -8.64 12.69
C PHE A 37 1.31 -7.59 11.64
N ARG A 38 2.18 -6.65 12.00
CA ARG A 38 2.54 -5.46 11.22
C ARG A 38 2.88 -5.77 9.77
N ILE A 39 3.80 -6.71 9.52
CA ILE A 39 4.22 -7.04 8.15
C ILE A 39 3.04 -7.59 7.33
N GLY A 40 2.26 -8.51 7.91
CA GLY A 40 1.11 -9.09 7.22
C GLY A 40 0.03 -8.04 6.93
N ALA A 41 -0.25 -7.16 7.89
CA ALA A 41 -1.20 -6.07 7.73
C ALA A 41 -0.78 -5.10 6.62
N LEU A 42 0.50 -4.68 6.60
CA LEU A 42 1.04 -3.82 5.54
C LEU A 42 0.98 -4.50 4.17
N GLN A 43 1.23 -5.80 4.07
CA GLN A 43 1.08 -6.52 2.79
C GLN A 43 -0.37 -6.55 2.29
N GLN A 44 -1.35 -6.67 3.19
CA GLN A 44 -2.76 -6.62 2.82
C GLN A 44 -3.20 -5.21 2.42
N LEU A 45 -2.76 -4.18 3.16
CA LEU A 45 -3.00 -2.78 2.79
C LEU A 45 -2.40 -2.43 1.42
N LEU A 46 -1.21 -2.94 1.12
CA LEU A 46 -0.59 -2.76 -0.19
C LEU A 46 -1.47 -3.36 -1.31
N GLN A 47 -2.04 -4.54 -1.10
CA GLN A 47 -2.95 -5.15 -2.07
C GLN A 47 -4.23 -4.32 -2.26
N ILE A 48 -4.78 -3.78 -1.18
CA ILE A 48 -5.95 -2.88 -1.23
C ILE A 48 -5.63 -1.67 -2.09
N TYR A 49 -4.57 -0.94 -1.78
CA TYR A 49 -4.24 0.31 -2.48
C TYR A 49 -3.87 0.11 -3.95
N GLN A 50 -3.28 -1.04 -4.30
CA GLN A 50 -3.11 -1.41 -5.70
C GLN A 50 -4.46 -1.64 -6.40
N ALA A 51 -5.38 -2.37 -5.76
CA ALA A 51 -6.69 -2.66 -6.33
C ALA A 51 -7.57 -1.41 -6.48
N THR A 52 -7.44 -0.44 -5.56
CA THR A 52 -8.19 0.84 -5.58
C THR A 52 -7.46 1.94 -6.35
N SER A 53 -6.27 1.66 -6.91
CA SER A 53 -5.43 2.66 -7.60
C SER A 53 -5.06 3.88 -6.74
N GLU A 54 -4.98 3.69 -5.42
CA GLU A 54 -4.53 4.69 -4.46
C GLU A 54 -2.99 4.69 -4.35
N TRP A 55 -2.32 5.07 -5.44
CA TRP A 55 -0.87 4.87 -5.59
C TRP A 55 -0.03 5.56 -4.53
N GLN A 56 -0.43 6.74 -4.04
CA GLN A 56 0.32 7.42 -2.98
C GLN A 56 0.32 6.60 -1.68
N LYS A 57 -0.83 6.06 -1.28
CA LYS A 57 -0.92 5.17 -0.11
C LYS A 57 -0.15 3.86 -0.34
N ALA A 58 -0.17 3.32 -1.56
CA ALA A 58 0.60 2.13 -1.91
C ALA A 58 2.12 2.36 -1.76
N ILE A 59 2.63 3.52 -2.20
CA ILE A 59 4.03 3.93 -2.03
C ILE A 59 4.38 4.00 -0.54
N ASP A 60 3.57 4.69 0.27
CA ASP A 60 3.83 4.88 1.70
C ASP A 60 3.93 3.54 2.44
N VAL A 61 3.03 2.59 2.12
CA VAL A 61 3.05 1.23 2.69
C VAL A 61 4.23 0.42 2.19
N ALA A 62 4.54 0.48 0.89
CA ALA A 62 5.67 -0.24 0.32
C ALA A 62 7.01 0.26 0.91
N GLU A 63 7.18 1.56 1.13
CA GLU A 63 8.35 2.13 1.80
C GLU A 63 8.48 1.64 3.25
N ARG A 64 7.37 1.52 3.98
CA ARG A 64 7.35 0.92 5.33
C ARG A 64 7.79 -0.54 5.29
N LEU A 65 7.33 -1.32 4.30
CA LEU A 65 7.74 -2.72 4.11
C LEU A 65 9.23 -2.85 3.79
N VAL A 66 9.77 -1.96 2.94
CA VAL A 66 11.21 -1.91 2.65
C VAL A 66 12.03 -1.63 3.92
N LYS A 67 11.60 -0.67 4.75
CA LYS A 67 12.25 -0.38 6.05
C LYS A 67 12.22 -1.57 7.02
N LEU A 68 11.28 -2.50 6.84
CA LEU A 68 11.16 -3.75 7.60
C LEU A 68 11.90 -4.93 6.92
N GLY A 69 12.78 -4.66 5.95
CA GLY A 69 13.60 -5.67 5.27
C GLY A 69 12.90 -6.39 4.12
N LYS A 70 11.80 -5.85 3.59
CA LYS A 70 11.13 -6.37 2.39
C LYS A 70 11.59 -5.58 1.16
N ASP A 71 12.82 -5.81 0.73
CA ASP A 71 13.43 -5.04 -0.36
C ASP A 71 12.79 -5.27 -1.73
N LYS A 72 12.04 -6.37 -1.91
CA LYS A 72 11.32 -6.65 -3.16
C LYS A 72 10.32 -5.53 -3.53
N GLN A 73 9.76 -4.85 -2.53
CA GLN A 73 8.84 -3.73 -2.70
C GLN A 73 9.48 -2.50 -3.35
N ARG A 74 10.82 -2.40 -3.43
CA ARG A 74 11.49 -1.28 -4.14
C ARG A 74 11.12 -1.22 -5.61
N VAL A 75 10.99 -2.40 -6.25
CA VAL A 75 10.57 -2.50 -7.65
C VAL A 75 9.12 -2.04 -7.82
N GLU A 76 8.24 -2.44 -6.89
CA GLU A 76 6.84 -2.02 -6.88
C GLU A 76 6.68 -0.51 -6.68
N ILE A 77 7.50 0.11 -5.81
CA ILE A 77 7.50 1.57 -5.58
C ILE A 77 7.75 2.34 -6.88
N ALA A 78 8.73 1.90 -7.68
CA ALA A 78 9.03 2.55 -8.95
C ALA A 78 7.83 2.49 -9.91
N HIS A 79 7.12 1.35 -9.94
CA HIS A 79 5.89 1.20 -10.71
C HIS A 79 4.79 2.15 -10.21
N PHE A 80 4.55 2.23 -8.90
CA PHE A 80 3.52 3.13 -8.36
C PHE A 80 3.80 4.60 -8.65
N TYR A 81 5.07 5.03 -8.65
CA TYR A 81 5.43 6.39 -9.07
C TYR A 81 5.09 6.67 -10.54
N CYS A 82 5.24 5.67 -11.43
CA CYS A 82 4.83 5.79 -12.83
C CYS A 82 3.30 5.88 -12.96
N GLU A 83 2.55 5.03 -12.26
CA GLU A 83 1.08 5.07 -12.29
C GLU A 83 0.52 6.38 -11.75
N LEU A 84 1.09 6.89 -10.64
CA LEU A 84 0.70 8.19 -10.09
C LEU A 84 1.04 9.34 -11.04
N ALA A 85 2.19 9.27 -11.72
CA ALA A 85 2.52 10.26 -12.75
C ALA A 85 1.51 10.25 -13.90
N LEU A 86 1.10 9.06 -14.37
CA LEU A 86 0.08 8.92 -15.42
C LEU A 86 -1.27 9.52 -14.99
N GLN A 87 -1.67 9.34 -13.74
CA GLN A 87 -2.89 9.98 -13.20
C GLN A 87 -2.80 11.51 -13.20
N HIS A 88 -1.65 12.08 -12.82
CA HIS A 88 -1.43 13.53 -12.86
C HIS A 88 -1.38 14.08 -14.30
N MET A 89 -0.79 13.33 -15.25
CA MET A 89 -0.81 13.70 -16.66
C MET A 89 -2.22 13.76 -17.22
N ALA A 90 -3.09 12.80 -16.84
CA ALA A 90 -4.49 12.81 -17.25
C ALA A 90 -5.28 14.00 -16.65
N SER A 91 -4.77 14.61 -15.59
CA SER A 91 -5.35 15.78 -14.93
C SER A 91 -4.70 17.12 -15.34
N ASP A 92 -3.86 17.10 -16.40
CA ASP A 92 -3.08 18.24 -16.92
C ASP A 92 -2.07 18.85 -15.93
N ASP A 93 -1.69 18.10 -14.88
CA ASP A 93 -0.70 18.49 -13.87
C ASP A 93 0.69 17.94 -14.24
N LEU A 94 1.25 18.46 -15.32
CA LEU A 94 2.49 17.94 -15.94
C LEU A 94 3.74 18.15 -15.07
N ASP A 95 3.78 19.23 -14.28
CA ASP A 95 4.90 19.51 -13.38
C ASP A 95 5.03 18.46 -12.27
N ARG A 96 3.89 18.06 -11.66
CA ARG A 96 3.87 16.99 -10.67
C ARG A 96 4.18 15.64 -11.32
N ALA A 97 3.62 15.35 -12.49
CA ALA A 97 3.91 14.11 -13.20
C ALA A 97 5.41 13.93 -13.48
N MET A 98 6.08 14.97 -13.98
CA MET A 98 7.52 14.94 -14.29
C MET A 98 8.36 14.69 -13.02
N THR A 99 7.95 15.26 -11.89
CA THR A 99 8.63 15.07 -10.60
C THR A 99 8.50 13.63 -10.13
N LEU A 100 7.32 13.01 -10.29
CA LEU A 100 7.06 11.64 -9.90
C LEU A 100 7.81 10.62 -10.79
N LEU A 101 7.87 10.86 -12.10
CA LEU A 101 8.65 10.02 -13.02
C LEU A 101 10.14 9.99 -12.65
N LYS A 102 10.71 11.14 -12.25
CA LYS A 102 12.10 11.21 -11.76
C LYS A 102 12.30 10.37 -10.50
N LYS A 103 11.34 10.37 -9.58
CA LYS A 103 11.39 9.53 -8.37
C LYS A 103 11.33 8.04 -8.70
N GLY A 104 10.45 7.62 -9.61
CA GLY A 104 10.36 6.24 -10.07
C GLY A 104 11.64 5.76 -10.76
N ALA A 105 12.28 6.60 -11.57
CA ALA A 105 13.53 6.28 -12.25
C ALA A 105 14.76 6.17 -11.32
N ALA A 106 14.74 6.88 -10.19
CA ALA A 106 15.82 6.91 -9.20
C ALA A 106 15.77 5.74 -8.19
N GLY A 107 14.66 4.99 -8.12
CA GLY A 107 14.48 3.84 -7.23
C GLY A 107 15.10 2.53 -7.73
N ARG A 108 15.95 2.57 -8.77
CA ARG A 108 16.65 1.41 -9.33
C ARG A 108 17.97 1.10 -8.63
#